data_AF-A0ABC9AHR7-F1
#
_entry.id   AF-A0ABC9AHR7-F1
#
_cell.length_a   1.000
_cell.length_b   1.000
_cell.length_c   1.000
_cell.angle_alpha   90.00
_cell.angle_beta   90.00
_cell.angle_gamma   90.00
#
_symmetry.space_group_name_H-M   'P 1'
#
loop_
_entity.id
_entity.type
_entity.pdbx_description
1 polymer ?
#
loop_
_entity_poly.entity_id
_entity_poly.type
_entity_poly.pdbx_seq_one_letter_code
_entity_poly.pdbx_strand_id
1 'polypeptide(L)'
;MLPEWMVDAPPHLASDWHVFARPSGKRCLVVSSNGITISRVRNGSILHRFPSALPNGSKRDISGPASSYSILDCIFHEADQTYYIIDMICWRGYSLYDCTAEFRFFWVNSKLMETSAGDPPSTYHRYRFSAVPIYECTLEGLQAAYSGSTPYVKDGLLFYNKHAHYQAGITPLTLAWKDETCSQYVIDTDSKGEIPNEQHLVLELQEDGKLVTSDDPPVVFGSLDNEFVQKSNLRAGNLLRFAVRDESVKLVDGKMQIGELQFVGKPNRARAFADSHSKALFQYAARHVPLRINDLVASIQSNNMELESTDVEMQD
;
A
#
# COMPACT_ATOMS: atom_id res chain seq x y z
N MET A 1 -5.41 0.57 5.84
CA MET A 1 -4.32 -0.38 5.99
C MET A 1 -3.21 -0.10 5.01
N LEU A 2 -2.04 0.35 5.46
CA LEU A 2 -0.91 0.69 4.60
C LEU A 2 0.11 -0.45 4.64
N PRO A 3 0.61 -0.90 3.48
CA PRO A 3 1.57 -1.99 3.45
C PRO A 3 2.93 -1.53 3.98
N GLU A 4 3.62 -2.45 4.65
CA GLU A 4 5.08 -2.39 4.74
C GLU A 4 5.71 -2.79 3.40
N TRP A 5 6.96 -2.41 3.18
CA TRP A 5 7.69 -2.85 2.00
C TRP A 5 8.40 -4.18 2.28
N MET A 6 8.21 -5.15 1.39
CA MET A 6 8.79 -6.48 1.49
C MET A 6 10.27 -6.45 1.13
N VAL A 7 11.13 -6.71 2.11
CA VAL A 7 12.59 -6.81 1.93
C VAL A 7 13.08 -8.27 2.00
N ASP A 8 12.28 -9.11 2.65
CA ASP A 8 12.41 -10.55 2.77
C ASP A 8 11.03 -11.21 2.58
N ALA A 9 11.03 -12.47 2.14
CA ALA A 9 9.78 -13.23 1.99
C ALA A 9 9.23 -13.58 3.39
N PRO A 10 7.94 -13.32 3.68
CA PRO A 10 7.36 -13.68 4.96
C PRO A 10 7.29 -15.21 5.10
N PRO A 11 7.25 -15.73 6.34
CA PRO A 11 7.00 -17.15 6.57
C PRO A 11 5.61 -17.54 6.04
N HIS A 12 5.49 -18.82 5.67
CA HIS A 12 4.23 -19.40 5.20
C HIS A 12 3.59 -18.62 4.05
N LEU A 13 4.42 -18.07 3.15
CA LEU A 13 3.98 -17.22 2.04
C LEU A 13 2.91 -17.93 1.20
N ALA A 14 3.09 -19.23 0.94
CA ALA A 14 2.17 -20.03 0.13
C ALA A 14 0.79 -20.24 0.76
N SER A 15 0.74 -20.46 2.08
CA SER A 15 -0.49 -20.87 2.78
C SER A 15 -1.26 -19.69 3.37
N ASP A 16 -0.57 -18.67 3.85
CA ASP A 16 -1.16 -17.65 4.73
C ASP A 16 -1.39 -16.32 4.03
N TRP A 17 -1.01 -16.21 2.75
CA TRP A 17 -1.05 -14.94 2.03
C TRP A 17 -1.81 -15.04 0.71
N HIS A 18 -2.51 -13.96 0.39
CA HIS A 18 -2.99 -13.67 -0.96
C HIS A 18 -2.01 -12.75 -1.67
N VAL A 19 -2.00 -12.78 -3.00
CA VAL A 19 -1.22 -11.88 -3.85
C VAL A 19 -2.08 -11.32 -4.99
N PHE A 20 -1.84 -10.06 -5.35
CA PHE A 20 -2.43 -9.47 -6.55
C PHE A 20 -1.55 -8.39 -7.19
N ALA A 21 -1.76 -8.17 -8.49
CA ALA A 21 -1.15 -7.10 -9.26
C ALA A 21 -1.71 -5.76 -8.81
N ARG A 22 -0.88 -4.90 -8.21
CA ARG A 22 -1.29 -3.58 -7.76
C ARG A 22 -1.45 -2.64 -8.98
N PRO A 23 -2.61 -2.01 -9.19
CA PRO A 23 -2.75 -0.97 -10.20
C PRO A 23 -1.85 0.24 -9.90
N SER A 24 -1.28 0.82 -10.95
CA SER A 24 -0.76 2.19 -10.89
C SER A 24 -1.91 3.19 -10.65
N GLY A 25 -1.61 4.30 -9.98
CA GLY A 25 -2.59 5.36 -9.76
C GLY A 25 -2.64 5.89 -8.33
N LYS A 26 -3.71 6.63 -8.03
CA LYS A 26 -3.88 7.33 -6.75
C LYS A 26 -4.68 6.46 -5.79
N ARG A 27 -4.02 5.94 -4.75
CA ARG A 27 -4.72 5.24 -3.65
C ARG A 27 -5.63 6.21 -2.90
N CYS A 28 -6.85 5.81 -2.65
CA CYS A 28 -7.88 6.63 -2.03
C CYS A 28 -8.93 5.80 -1.30
N LEU A 29 -9.47 6.39 -0.22
CA LEU A 29 -10.69 5.89 0.41
C LEU A 29 -11.89 6.43 -0.36
N VAL A 30 -12.81 5.55 -0.76
CA VAL A 30 -14.08 5.91 -1.41
C VAL A 30 -15.21 5.74 -0.44
N VAL A 31 -16.00 6.78 -0.22
CA VAL A 31 -17.15 6.77 0.67
C VAL A 31 -18.41 7.11 -0.12
N SER A 32 -19.39 6.21 -0.16
CA SER A 32 -20.73 6.44 -0.71
C SER A 32 -21.75 6.60 0.41
N SER A 33 -22.46 7.73 0.43
CA SER A 33 -23.48 8.05 1.44
C SER A 33 -24.32 9.23 0.99
N ASN A 34 -25.58 9.31 1.43
CA ASN A 34 -26.48 10.45 1.19
C ASN A 34 -26.60 10.86 -0.28
N GLY A 35 -26.59 9.88 -1.19
CA GLY A 35 -26.78 10.07 -2.62
C GLY A 35 -25.57 10.65 -3.37
N ILE A 36 -24.38 10.60 -2.76
CA ILE A 36 -23.13 11.02 -3.39
C ILE A 36 -21.96 10.11 -2.98
N THR A 37 -20.96 10.03 -3.85
CA THR A 37 -19.69 9.35 -3.59
C THR A 37 -18.56 10.36 -3.52
N ILE A 38 -17.69 10.22 -2.52
CA ILE A 38 -16.52 11.08 -2.32
C ILE A 38 -15.29 10.19 -2.16
N SER A 39 -14.28 10.42 -3.00
CA SER A 39 -12.97 9.80 -2.86
C SER A 39 -11.99 10.77 -2.21
N ARG A 40 -11.18 10.27 -1.26
CA ARG A 40 -10.15 11.04 -0.56
C ARG A 40 -8.80 10.33 -0.65
N VAL A 41 -7.77 11.06 -1.04
CA VAL A 41 -6.40 10.54 -1.04
C VAL A 41 -5.84 10.47 0.38
N ARG A 42 -4.67 9.84 0.52
CA ARG A 42 -4.01 9.60 1.80
C ARG A 42 -3.80 10.85 2.68
N ASN A 43 -3.65 12.04 2.09
CA ASN A 43 -3.52 13.30 2.85
C ASN A 43 -4.87 13.89 3.31
N GLY A 44 -5.98 13.17 3.13
CA GLY A 44 -7.33 13.60 3.49
C GLY A 44 -8.00 14.54 2.49
N SER A 45 -7.25 15.08 1.51
CA SER A 45 -7.84 15.93 0.47
C SER A 45 -8.76 15.13 -0.45
N ILE A 46 -9.78 15.82 -0.94
CA ILE A 46 -10.78 15.22 -1.81
C ILE A 46 -10.20 15.07 -3.21
N LEU A 47 -10.21 13.84 -3.72
CA LEU A 47 -9.87 13.57 -5.10
C LEU A 47 -11.07 13.91 -5.99
N HIS A 48 -12.22 13.27 -5.76
CA HIS A 48 -13.45 13.53 -6.52
C HIS A 48 -14.71 13.54 -5.65
N ARG A 49 -15.73 14.26 -6.14
CA ARG A 49 -17.14 14.18 -5.70
C ARG A 49 -17.99 13.81 -6.92
N PHE A 50 -18.72 12.71 -6.87
CA PHE A 50 -19.42 12.17 -8.04
C PHE A 50 -20.59 11.25 -7.66
N PRO A 51 -21.60 11.11 -8.53
CA PRO A 51 -22.59 10.05 -8.38
C PRO A 51 -21.97 8.70 -8.79
N SER A 52 -22.25 7.65 -8.03
CA SER A 52 -21.85 6.28 -8.36
C SER A 52 -23.01 5.31 -8.19
N ALA A 53 -22.85 4.11 -8.75
CA ALA A 53 -23.80 3.00 -8.60
C ALA A 53 -23.47 2.13 -7.37
N LEU A 54 -22.60 2.62 -6.47
CA LEU A 54 -22.44 2.03 -5.15
C LEU A 54 -23.69 2.34 -4.31
N PRO A 55 -23.98 1.56 -3.26
CA PRO A 55 -25.11 1.82 -2.38
C PRO A 55 -25.08 3.25 -1.81
N ASN A 56 -26.20 3.97 -1.96
CA ASN A 56 -26.36 5.39 -1.63
C ASN A 56 -25.32 6.33 -2.26
N GLY A 57 -24.69 5.90 -3.36
CA GLY A 57 -23.71 6.69 -4.11
C GLY A 57 -24.34 7.67 -5.09
N SER A 58 -25.64 7.56 -5.35
CA SER A 58 -26.42 8.45 -6.23
C SER A 58 -27.82 8.73 -5.65
N LYS A 59 -28.48 9.78 -6.15
CA LYS A 59 -29.87 10.11 -5.77
C LYS A 59 -30.91 9.12 -6.32
N ARG A 60 -30.52 8.25 -7.26
CA ARG A 60 -31.41 7.27 -7.90
C ARG A 60 -31.52 5.99 -7.08
N ASP A 61 -30.41 5.56 -6.51
CA ASP A 61 -30.29 4.28 -5.79
C ASP A 61 -30.34 4.47 -4.27
N ILE A 62 -31.36 5.20 -3.79
CA ILE A 62 -31.69 5.28 -2.37
C ILE A 62 -32.48 4.00 -2.01
N SER A 63 -31.80 2.86 -2.08
CA SER A 63 -32.34 1.57 -1.65
C SER A 63 -31.72 1.20 -0.30
N GLY A 64 -32.45 1.46 0.78
CA GLY A 64 -32.02 1.17 2.15
C GLY A 64 -32.21 2.35 3.10
N PRO A 65 -31.88 2.19 4.40
CA PRO A 65 -31.96 3.29 5.37
C PRO A 65 -31.10 4.47 4.93
N ALA A 66 -31.60 5.70 5.10
CA ALA A 66 -30.88 6.93 4.74
C ALA A 66 -29.49 7.05 5.41
N SER A 67 -29.28 6.34 6.52
CA SER A 67 -28.02 6.27 7.27
C SER A 67 -27.01 5.26 6.74
N SER A 68 -27.34 4.44 5.74
CA SER A 68 -26.42 3.41 5.24
C SER A 68 -25.33 4.02 4.35
N TYR A 69 -24.09 3.55 4.52
CA TYR A 69 -22.93 4.04 3.79
C TYR A 69 -22.03 2.86 3.41
N SER A 70 -21.18 3.05 2.40
CA SER A 70 -20.14 2.09 2.04
C SER A 70 -18.79 2.77 2.01
N ILE A 71 -17.75 2.05 2.43
CA ILE A 71 -16.36 2.50 2.47
C ILE A 71 -15.49 1.46 1.79
N LEU A 72 -14.82 1.88 0.72
CA LEU A 72 -13.90 1.05 -0.06
C LEU A 72 -12.48 1.64 0.01
N ASP A 73 -11.47 0.78 0.01
CA ASP A 73 -10.09 1.17 -0.29
C ASP A 73 -9.83 0.88 -1.77
N CYS A 74 -9.52 1.92 -2.53
CA CYS A 74 -9.38 1.83 -3.97
C CYS A 74 -8.07 2.43 -4.43
N ILE A 75 -7.65 2.05 -5.63
CA ILE A 75 -6.67 2.77 -6.44
C ILE A 75 -7.40 3.34 -7.65
N PHE A 76 -7.42 4.66 -7.77
CA PHE A 76 -7.95 5.32 -8.95
C PHE A 76 -6.89 5.34 -10.06
N HIS A 77 -7.16 4.57 -11.12
CA HIS A 77 -6.32 4.51 -12.30
C HIS A 77 -6.79 5.57 -13.31
N GLU A 78 -5.90 6.52 -13.60
CA GLU A 78 -6.28 7.75 -14.33
C GLU A 78 -6.50 7.49 -15.83
N ALA A 79 -5.78 6.53 -16.43
CA ALA A 79 -5.84 6.29 -17.86
C ALA A 79 -7.20 5.72 -18.32
N ASP A 80 -7.82 4.83 -17.52
CA ASP A 80 -9.11 4.22 -17.85
C ASP A 80 -10.29 4.75 -17.00
N GLN A 81 -10.01 5.71 -16.10
CA GLN A 81 -10.96 6.35 -15.19
C GLN A 81 -11.73 5.34 -14.31
N THR A 82 -11.03 4.32 -13.80
CA THR A 82 -11.60 3.23 -12.99
C THR A 82 -11.08 3.26 -11.56
N TYR A 83 -11.97 3.07 -10.59
CA TYR A 83 -11.64 2.77 -9.21
C TYR A 83 -11.46 1.26 -9.05
N TYR A 84 -10.20 0.82 -9.01
CA TYR A 84 -9.89 -0.56 -8.69
C TYR A 84 -9.97 -0.77 -7.18
N ILE A 85 -10.91 -1.60 -6.75
CA ILE A 85 -11.14 -1.92 -5.34
C ILE A 85 -10.08 -2.92 -4.92
N ILE A 86 -9.28 -2.53 -3.93
CA ILE A 86 -8.29 -3.41 -3.29
C ILE A 86 -8.77 -3.90 -1.93
N ASP A 87 -9.77 -3.24 -1.34
CA ASP A 87 -10.35 -3.65 -0.06
C ASP A 87 -11.76 -3.06 0.16
N MET A 88 -12.55 -3.68 1.05
CA MET A 88 -13.86 -3.22 1.49
C MET A 88 -13.94 -3.19 3.01
N ILE A 89 -14.20 -1.99 3.53
CA ILE A 89 -14.16 -1.69 4.96
C ILE A 89 -15.58 -1.67 5.55
N CYS A 90 -16.54 -1.19 4.76
CA CYS A 90 -17.94 -1.16 5.12
C CYS A 90 -18.81 -1.27 3.87
N TRP A 91 -19.90 -2.03 3.95
CA TRP A 91 -20.87 -2.15 2.87
C TRP A 91 -22.30 -2.00 3.39
N ARG A 92 -23.04 -1.00 2.90
CA ARG A 92 -24.42 -0.72 3.36
C ARG A 92 -24.57 -0.63 4.89
N GLY A 93 -23.57 -0.10 5.58
CA GLY A 93 -23.53 0.02 7.04
C GLY A 93 -23.04 -1.23 7.78
N TYR A 94 -22.81 -2.36 7.09
CA TYR A 94 -22.15 -3.53 7.68
C TYR A 94 -20.64 -3.27 7.75
N SER A 95 -20.15 -3.13 8.98
CA SER A 95 -18.71 -3.00 9.26
C SER A 95 -18.01 -4.32 8.96
N LEU A 96 -16.90 -4.25 8.22
CA LEU A 96 -16.02 -5.38 7.92
C LEU A 96 -14.63 -5.21 8.56
N TYR A 97 -14.45 -4.20 9.43
CA TYR A 97 -13.17 -3.90 10.08
C TYR A 97 -12.57 -5.12 10.78
N ASP A 98 -13.40 -5.83 11.55
CA ASP A 98 -13.02 -7.00 12.36
C ASP A 98 -13.08 -8.32 11.56
N CYS A 99 -13.29 -8.25 10.25
CA CYS A 99 -13.27 -9.42 9.38
C CYS A 99 -11.87 -9.65 8.80
N THR A 100 -11.52 -10.92 8.60
CA THR A 100 -10.30 -11.34 7.93
C THR A 100 -10.23 -10.81 6.50
N ALA A 101 -9.01 -10.67 5.96
CA ALA A 101 -8.79 -10.21 4.58
C ALA A 101 -9.45 -11.15 3.57
N GLU A 102 -9.33 -12.45 3.80
CA GLU A 102 -9.99 -13.47 2.99
C GLU A 102 -11.50 -13.26 2.89
N PHE A 103 -12.18 -13.04 4.02
CA PHE A 103 -13.62 -12.76 4.02
C PHE A 103 -13.94 -11.45 3.28
N ARG A 104 -13.16 -10.38 3.53
CA ARG A 104 -13.36 -9.09 2.85
C ARG A 104 -13.20 -9.21 1.34
N PHE A 105 -12.24 -9.98 0.86
CA PHE A 105 -12.00 -10.21 -0.57
C PHE A 105 -13.13 -11.01 -1.23
N PHE A 106 -13.61 -12.06 -0.57
CA PHE A 106 -14.82 -12.77 -1.01
C PHE A 106 -16.03 -11.82 -1.05
N TRP A 107 -16.17 -10.96 -0.04
CA TRP A 107 -17.29 -10.03 0.06
C TRP A 107 -17.27 -8.95 -1.02
N VAL A 108 -16.09 -8.41 -1.35
CA VAL A 108 -15.91 -7.46 -2.46
C VAL A 108 -16.49 -8.02 -3.75
N ASN A 109 -16.06 -9.23 -4.13
CA ASN A 109 -16.49 -9.84 -5.39
C ASN A 109 -17.99 -10.12 -5.41
N SER A 110 -18.53 -10.74 -4.35
CA SER A 110 -19.96 -11.06 -4.28
C SER A 110 -20.84 -9.79 -4.31
N LYS A 111 -20.48 -8.75 -3.56
CA LYS A 111 -21.29 -7.54 -3.44
C LYS A 111 -21.15 -6.58 -4.58
N LEU A 112 -20.02 -6.53 -5.25
CA LEU A 112 -19.86 -5.70 -6.44
C LEU A 112 -20.73 -6.21 -7.60
N MET A 113 -20.85 -7.53 -7.78
CA MET A 113 -21.71 -8.15 -8.79
C MET A 113 -23.20 -7.86 -8.61
N GLU A 114 -23.63 -7.55 -7.38
CA GLU A 114 -25.01 -7.12 -7.09
C GLU A 114 -25.30 -5.67 -7.51
N THR A 115 -24.31 -4.96 -8.07
CA THR A 115 -24.41 -3.54 -8.45
C THR A 115 -24.08 -3.31 -9.93
N SER A 116 -24.55 -2.20 -10.48
CA SER A 116 -24.13 -1.68 -11.80
C SER A 116 -22.84 -0.84 -11.73
N ALA A 117 -22.06 -0.96 -10.65
CA ALA A 117 -20.86 -0.14 -10.48
C ALA A 117 -19.73 -0.48 -11.47
N GLY A 118 -19.78 -1.65 -12.11
CA GLY A 118 -18.86 -2.04 -13.20
C GLY A 118 -19.29 -1.56 -14.59
N ASP A 119 -20.53 -1.06 -14.75
CA ASP A 119 -21.09 -0.67 -16.04
C ASP A 119 -20.41 0.58 -16.63
N PRO A 120 -20.50 0.84 -17.94
CA PRO A 120 -19.99 2.06 -18.53
C PRO A 120 -20.55 3.34 -17.87
N PRO A 121 -19.76 4.44 -17.81
CA PRO A 121 -20.20 5.69 -17.22
C PRO A 121 -21.54 6.22 -17.77
N SER A 122 -22.35 6.80 -16.88
CA SER A 122 -23.63 7.45 -17.18
C SER A 122 -23.82 8.71 -16.32
N THR A 123 -24.94 9.43 -16.51
CA THR A 123 -25.30 10.63 -15.73
C THR A 123 -25.30 10.39 -14.22
N TYR A 124 -25.62 9.18 -13.76
CA TYR A 124 -25.71 8.82 -12.34
C TYR A 124 -24.59 7.90 -11.86
N HIS A 125 -23.61 7.63 -12.73
CA HIS A 125 -22.49 6.73 -12.48
C HIS A 125 -21.27 7.24 -13.24
N ARG A 126 -20.44 8.08 -12.61
CA ARG A 126 -19.36 8.77 -13.34
C ARG A 126 -18.14 7.90 -13.64
N TYR A 127 -17.79 7.00 -12.72
CA TYR A 127 -16.57 6.22 -12.77
C TYR A 127 -16.87 4.75 -12.50
N ARG A 128 -16.22 3.87 -13.27
CA ARG A 128 -16.30 2.42 -13.10
C ARG A 128 -15.64 1.99 -11.80
N PHE A 129 -16.15 0.92 -11.21
CA PHE A 129 -15.56 0.20 -10.10
C PHE A 129 -15.30 -1.24 -10.54
N SER A 130 -14.11 -1.74 -10.23
CA SER A 130 -13.72 -3.11 -10.55
C SER A 130 -12.90 -3.68 -9.41
N ALA A 131 -13.17 -4.91 -8.99
CA ALA A 131 -12.33 -5.61 -8.03
C ALA A 131 -11.01 -6.02 -8.71
N VAL A 132 -9.88 -5.86 -8.02
CA VAL A 132 -8.63 -6.46 -8.50
C VAL A 132 -8.73 -7.99 -8.45
N PRO A 133 -8.18 -8.73 -9.42
CA PRO A 133 -8.07 -10.18 -9.30
C PRO A 133 -7.10 -10.54 -8.18
N ILE A 134 -7.59 -11.30 -7.18
CA ILE A 134 -6.82 -11.75 -6.03
C ILE A 134 -6.59 -13.24 -6.15
N TYR A 135 -5.34 -13.67 -5.94
CA TYR A 135 -4.93 -15.04 -6.05
C TYR A 135 -4.40 -15.54 -4.71
N GLU A 136 -4.57 -16.84 -4.47
CA GLU A 136 -3.77 -17.58 -3.50
C GLU A 136 -2.28 -17.43 -3.85
N CYS A 137 -1.40 -17.35 -2.86
CA CYS A 137 0.02 -17.18 -3.12
C CYS A 137 0.75 -18.50 -3.45
N THR A 138 0.13 -19.37 -4.26
CA THR A 138 0.80 -20.52 -4.88
C THR A 138 1.74 -20.06 -6.00
N LEU A 139 2.51 -20.97 -6.58
CA LEU A 139 3.37 -20.65 -7.74
C LEU A 139 2.55 -20.09 -8.91
N GLU A 140 1.40 -20.71 -9.20
CA GLU A 140 0.50 -20.29 -10.27
C GLU A 140 -0.13 -18.94 -9.96
N GLY A 141 -0.56 -18.72 -8.71
CA GLY A 141 -1.16 -17.47 -8.29
C GLY A 141 -0.17 -16.30 -8.28
N LEU A 142 1.05 -16.52 -7.80
CA LEU A 142 2.14 -15.54 -7.89
C LEU A 142 2.45 -15.22 -9.36
N GLN A 143 2.55 -16.23 -10.23
CA GLN A 143 2.79 -16.02 -11.66
C GLN A 143 1.64 -15.25 -12.33
N ALA A 144 0.39 -15.56 -11.98
CA ALA A 144 -0.79 -14.87 -12.48
C ALA A 144 -0.80 -13.39 -12.06
N ALA A 145 -0.45 -13.08 -10.80
CA ALA A 145 -0.33 -11.70 -10.33
C ALA A 145 0.85 -10.97 -10.99
N TYR A 146 2.01 -11.61 -11.08
CA TYR A 146 3.24 -11.01 -11.58
C TYR A 146 3.19 -10.76 -13.09
N SER A 147 2.96 -11.80 -13.89
CA SER A 147 3.07 -11.77 -15.34
C SER A 147 1.71 -11.78 -16.07
N GLY A 148 0.60 -12.06 -15.37
CA GLY A 148 -0.72 -12.12 -16.00
C GLY A 148 -1.19 -10.78 -16.58
N SER A 149 -2.03 -10.84 -17.60
CA SER A 149 -2.58 -9.63 -18.23
C SER A 149 -3.57 -8.92 -17.29
N THR A 150 -3.44 -7.60 -17.16
CA THR A 150 -4.35 -6.74 -16.39
C THR A 150 -4.87 -5.60 -17.26
N PRO A 151 -6.08 -5.07 -17.02
CA PRO A 151 -6.62 -3.93 -17.77
C PRO A 151 -5.94 -2.58 -17.42
N TYR A 152 -5.02 -2.60 -16.45
CA TYR A 152 -4.28 -1.45 -15.97
C TYR A 152 -2.78 -1.71 -16.02
N VAL A 153 -2.00 -0.62 -16.04
CA VAL A 153 -0.55 -0.68 -15.83
C VAL A 153 -0.29 -1.01 -14.37
N LYS A 154 0.54 -2.03 -14.13
CA LYS A 154 0.92 -2.48 -12.79
C LYS A 154 1.90 -1.51 -12.13
N ASP A 155 1.86 -1.46 -10.81
CA ASP A 155 2.81 -0.76 -9.95
C ASP A 155 3.17 -1.63 -8.74
N GLY A 156 3.71 -2.81 -9.05
CA GLY A 156 4.11 -3.82 -8.08
C GLY A 156 3.05 -4.87 -7.78
N LEU A 157 3.34 -5.67 -6.74
CA LEU A 157 2.47 -6.65 -6.14
C LEU A 157 2.10 -6.22 -4.71
N LEU A 158 0.89 -6.57 -4.31
CA LEU A 158 0.46 -6.50 -2.92
C LEU A 158 0.19 -7.90 -2.40
N PHE A 159 0.67 -8.15 -1.19
CA PHE A 159 0.46 -9.38 -0.44
C PHE A 159 -0.34 -9.07 0.80
N TYR A 160 -1.35 -9.88 1.07
CA TYR A 160 -2.23 -9.70 2.23
C TYR A 160 -2.28 -11.00 3.01
N ASN A 161 -1.93 -10.96 4.29
CA ASN A 161 -2.14 -12.12 5.14
C ASN A 161 -3.65 -12.40 5.25
N LYS A 162 -4.05 -13.65 5.04
CA LYS A 162 -5.45 -14.10 4.98
C LYS A 162 -6.23 -13.69 6.22
N HIS A 163 -5.60 -13.76 7.38
CA HIS A 163 -6.21 -13.51 8.68
C HIS A 163 -6.17 -12.04 9.11
N ALA A 164 -5.57 -11.15 8.30
CA ALA A 164 -5.43 -9.74 8.65
C ALA A 164 -6.79 -9.04 8.79
N HIS A 165 -7.03 -8.41 9.94
CA HIS A 165 -8.14 -7.45 10.08
C HIS A 165 -7.76 -6.12 9.43
N TYR A 166 -8.77 -5.35 9.03
CA TYR A 166 -8.49 -4.05 8.44
C TYR A 166 -8.10 -3.05 9.54
N GLN A 167 -6.83 -2.62 9.53
CA GLN A 167 -6.34 -1.60 10.47
C GLN A 167 -5.88 -0.32 9.76
N ALA A 168 -6.08 0.82 10.40
CA ALA A 168 -5.51 2.08 9.94
C ALA A 168 -4.02 2.14 10.31
N GLY A 169 -3.20 2.79 9.48
CA GLY A 169 -1.75 2.83 9.69
C GLY A 169 -1.00 1.74 8.92
N ILE A 170 0.31 1.70 9.16
CA ILE A 170 1.24 0.71 8.58
C ILE A 170 1.04 -0.64 9.26
N THR A 171 1.14 -1.73 8.52
CA THR A 171 1.05 -3.08 9.09
C THR A 171 2.00 -4.06 8.40
N PRO A 172 2.60 -4.99 9.15
CA PRO A 172 3.37 -6.08 8.56
C PRO A 172 2.46 -7.13 7.89
N LEU A 173 1.16 -7.14 8.17
CA LEU A 173 0.20 -8.09 7.58
C LEU A 173 -0.25 -7.72 6.16
N THR A 174 0.33 -6.66 5.61
CA THR A 174 0.17 -6.28 4.22
C THR A 174 1.52 -5.84 3.69
N LEU A 175 1.98 -6.45 2.61
CA LEU A 175 3.31 -6.22 2.09
C LEU A 175 3.24 -5.72 0.64
N ALA A 176 4.09 -4.76 0.30
CA ALA A 176 4.27 -4.25 -1.05
C ALA A 176 5.65 -4.66 -1.56
N TRP A 177 5.69 -5.25 -2.74
CA TRP A 177 6.92 -5.63 -3.44
C TRP A 177 6.85 -5.17 -4.89
N LYS A 178 7.99 -4.82 -5.48
CA LYS A 178 8.07 -4.47 -6.90
C LYS A 178 9.48 -4.65 -7.44
N ASP A 179 9.56 -4.91 -8.74
CA ASP A 179 10.77 -4.94 -9.56
C ASP A 179 10.50 -4.22 -10.90
N GLU A 180 11.50 -4.21 -11.78
CA GLU A 180 11.45 -3.52 -13.08
C GLU A 180 10.43 -4.13 -14.05
N THR A 181 10.03 -5.39 -13.82
CA THR A 181 9.05 -6.09 -14.65
C THR A 181 7.63 -5.66 -14.31
N CYS A 182 7.32 -5.43 -13.04
CA CYS A 182 5.96 -5.14 -12.56
C CYS A 182 5.72 -3.69 -12.12
N SER A 183 6.73 -2.81 -12.14
CA SER A 183 6.58 -1.38 -11.88
C SER A 183 7.54 -0.54 -12.71
N GLN A 184 7.05 0.60 -13.21
CA GLN A 184 7.87 1.61 -13.89
C GLN A 184 8.79 2.37 -12.92
N TYR A 185 8.43 2.44 -11.64
CA TYR A 185 9.11 3.26 -10.65
C TYR A 185 9.54 2.42 -9.46
N VAL A 186 10.56 1.58 -9.64
CA VAL A 186 11.10 0.73 -8.56
C VAL A 186 11.84 1.58 -7.52
N ILE A 187 12.78 2.40 -7.99
CA ILE A 187 13.56 3.32 -7.18
C ILE A 187 12.87 4.70 -7.20
N ASP A 188 12.83 5.36 -6.04
CA ASP A 188 12.27 6.70 -5.89
C ASP A 188 13.00 7.70 -6.79
N THR A 189 12.21 8.50 -7.52
CA THR A 189 12.71 9.54 -8.42
C THR A 189 12.63 10.92 -7.79
N ASP A 190 13.41 11.86 -8.31
CA ASP A 190 13.33 13.27 -7.96
C ASP A 190 12.11 13.97 -8.61
N SER A 191 12.03 15.30 -8.49
CA SER A 191 10.95 16.09 -9.08
C SER A 191 10.94 16.13 -10.61
N LYS A 192 12.02 15.71 -11.26
CA LYS A 192 12.14 15.61 -12.72
C LYS A 192 11.85 14.19 -13.22
N GLY A 193 11.63 13.24 -12.32
CA GLY A 193 11.46 11.83 -12.67
C GLY A 193 12.79 11.09 -12.87
N GLU A 194 13.91 11.67 -12.45
CA GLU A 194 15.24 11.05 -12.54
C GLU A 194 15.55 10.29 -11.25
N ILE A 195 16.21 9.14 -11.36
CA ILE A 195 16.67 8.37 -10.20
C ILE A 195 17.90 9.09 -9.61
N PRO A 196 17.86 9.56 -8.35
CA PRO A 196 19.02 10.20 -7.73
C PRO A 196 20.13 9.18 -7.50
N ASN A 197 21.38 9.64 -7.56
CA ASN A 197 22.56 8.80 -7.28
C ASN A 197 22.52 8.25 -5.85
N GLU A 198 22.14 9.07 -4.88
CA GLU A 198 22.00 8.70 -3.47
C GLU A 198 20.54 8.41 -3.12
N GLN A 199 20.32 7.54 -2.13
CA GLN A 199 18.97 7.34 -1.61
C GLN A 199 18.49 8.59 -0.89
N HIS A 200 17.23 8.99 -1.12
CA HIS A 200 16.60 10.07 -0.36
C HIS A 200 15.55 9.52 0.61
N LEU A 201 15.53 10.04 1.83
CA LEU A 201 14.52 9.76 2.85
C LEU A 201 13.79 11.02 3.25
N VAL A 202 12.50 10.90 3.55
CA VAL A 202 11.72 11.96 4.18
C VAL A 202 11.38 11.56 5.60
N LEU A 203 11.81 12.36 6.57
CA LEU A 203 11.60 12.12 8.00
C LEU A 203 10.84 13.28 8.63
N GLU A 204 10.16 13.01 9.72
CA GLU A 204 9.46 14.03 10.51
C GLU A 204 10.37 14.54 11.63
N LEU A 205 10.47 15.87 11.76
CA LEU A 205 11.15 16.51 12.87
C LEU A 205 10.25 16.50 14.13
N GLN A 206 10.75 15.96 15.23
CA GLN A 206 10.10 15.95 16.55
C GLN A 206 10.51 17.18 17.38
N GLU A 207 9.79 17.43 18.48
CA GLU A 207 10.04 18.57 19.38
C GLU A 207 11.43 18.53 20.03
N ASP A 208 11.96 17.33 20.28
CA ASP A 208 13.30 17.12 20.84
C ASP A 208 14.43 17.12 19.80
N GLY A 209 14.12 17.51 18.55
CA GLY A 209 15.07 17.57 17.45
C GLY A 209 15.30 16.23 16.74
N LYS A 210 14.68 15.12 17.20
CA LYS A 210 14.80 13.82 16.54
C LYS A 210 14.13 13.81 15.17
N LEU A 211 14.67 13.01 14.28
CA LEU A 211 14.15 12.74 12.94
C LEU A 211 13.60 11.31 12.92
N VAL A 212 12.29 11.19 12.70
CA VAL A 212 11.60 9.91 12.83
C VAL A 212 10.86 9.49 11.56
N THR A 213 10.69 8.18 11.41
CA THR A 213 9.84 7.56 10.39
C THR A 213 8.35 7.67 10.76
N SER A 214 7.48 7.23 9.85
CA SER A 214 6.02 7.20 10.10
C SER A 214 5.51 5.92 10.77
N ASP A 215 6.40 5.06 11.24
CA ASP A 215 6.05 3.79 11.90
C ASP A 215 5.39 4.04 13.27
N ASP A 216 4.74 3.02 13.83
CA ASP A 216 4.17 3.06 15.17
C ASP A 216 4.68 1.86 16.00
N PRO A 217 5.56 2.07 16.99
CA PRO A 217 6.16 3.35 17.38
C PRO A 217 7.17 3.89 16.33
N PRO A 218 7.41 5.22 16.28
CA PRO A 218 8.33 5.81 15.31
C PRO A 218 9.78 5.34 15.49
N VAL A 219 10.50 5.12 14.39
CA VAL A 219 11.93 4.77 14.38
C VAL A 219 12.76 6.04 14.22
N VAL A 220 13.73 6.26 15.11
CA VAL A 220 14.65 7.40 15.06
C VAL A 220 15.82 7.10 14.13
N PHE A 221 16.03 7.93 13.11
CA PHE A 221 17.22 7.83 12.23
C PHE A 221 18.29 8.88 12.51
N GLY A 222 18.00 9.89 13.32
CA GLY A 222 18.99 10.88 13.72
C GLY A 222 18.37 12.04 14.48
N SER A 223 19.11 13.12 14.63
CA SER A 223 18.63 14.37 15.21
C SER A 223 19.28 15.56 14.53
N LEU A 224 18.60 16.70 14.54
CA LEU A 224 19.15 17.98 14.14
C LEU A 224 19.57 18.77 15.37
N ASP A 225 20.66 19.53 15.25
CA ASP A 225 21.05 20.45 16.29
C ASP A 225 20.08 21.66 16.37
N ASN A 226 19.90 22.18 17.58
CA ASN A 226 18.95 23.27 17.82
C ASN A 226 19.31 24.56 17.07
N GLU A 227 20.60 24.81 16.83
CA GLU A 227 21.05 26.00 16.10
C GLU A 227 20.62 25.93 14.62
N PHE A 228 20.76 24.77 13.99
CA PHE A 228 20.33 24.48 12.64
C PHE A 228 18.81 24.58 12.50
N VAL A 229 18.06 24.01 13.45
CA VAL A 229 16.58 24.09 13.48
C VAL A 229 16.12 25.55 13.52
N GLN A 230 16.73 26.37 14.37
CA GLN A 230 16.41 27.81 14.49
C GLN A 230 16.79 28.59 13.24
N LYS A 231 18.03 28.46 12.76
CA LYS A 231 18.52 29.15 11.55
C LYS A 231 17.71 28.82 10.31
N SER A 232 17.25 27.57 10.22
CA SER A 232 16.46 27.07 9.08
C SER A 232 14.95 27.27 9.23
N ASN A 233 14.49 27.91 10.32
CA ASN A 233 13.07 28.11 10.66
C ASN A 233 12.24 26.83 10.52
N LEU A 234 12.78 25.72 11.04
CA LEU A 234 12.13 24.42 11.08
C LEU A 234 11.32 24.30 12.38
N ARG A 235 10.25 23.51 12.34
CA ARG A 235 9.35 23.28 13.47
C ARG A 235 9.03 21.80 13.58
N ALA A 236 8.68 21.35 14.79
CA ALA A 236 8.14 20.01 14.99
C ALA A 236 6.96 19.74 14.03
N GLY A 237 6.85 18.50 13.55
CA GLY A 237 5.91 18.08 12.51
C GLY A 237 6.32 18.48 11.08
N ASN A 238 7.45 19.17 10.88
CA ASN A 238 7.96 19.40 9.51
C ASN A 238 8.49 18.10 8.93
N LEU A 239 8.03 17.77 7.72
CA LEU A 239 8.65 16.75 6.88
C LEU A 239 9.90 17.34 6.21
N LEU A 240 11.02 16.63 6.33
CA LEU A 240 12.33 17.04 5.85
C LEU A 240 12.94 15.93 5.00
N ARG A 241 13.55 16.30 3.87
CA ARG A 241 14.20 15.37 2.96
C ARG A 241 15.71 15.35 3.22
N PHE A 242 16.27 14.15 3.29
CA PHE A 242 17.68 13.87 3.52
C PHE A 242 18.21 12.97 2.42
N ALA A 243 19.45 13.19 2.01
CA ALA A 243 20.21 12.24 1.22
C ALA A 243 21.00 11.33 2.18
N VAL A 244 21.08 10.06 1.81
CA VAL A 244 21.73 8.99 2.55
C VAL A 244 22.82 8.43 1.66
N ARG A 245 24.06 8.53 2.13
CA ARG A 245 25.20 7.93 1.44
C ARG A 245 25.37 6.48 1.85
N ASP A 246 25.77 5.64 0.90
CA ASP A 246 25.86 4.20 1.13
C ASP A 246 26.85 3.85 2.27
N GLU A 247 27.95 4.60 2.39
CA GLU A 247 28.93 4.40 3.47
C GLU A 247 28.40 4.71 4.88
N SER A 248 27.31 5.47 4.98
CA SER A 248 26.71 5.83 6.27
C SER A 248 25.67 4.80 6.73
N VAL A 249 25.30 3.84 5.88
CA VAL A 249 24.29 2.82 6.18
C VAL A 249 24.94 1.58 6.79
N LYS A 250 24.37 1.13 7.92
CA LYS A 250 24.69 -0.17 8.53
C LYS A 250 23.41 -0.96 8.74
N LEU A 251 23.43 -2.22 8.35
CA LEU A 251 22.36 -3.17 8.64
C LEU A 251 22.76 -4.01 9.86
N VAL A 252 22.04 -3.84 10.97
CA VAL A 252 22.28 -4.55 12.23
C VAL A 252 20.97 -5.22 12.63
N ASP A 253 20.97 -6.56 12.72
CA ASP A 253 19.79 -7.36 13.06
C ASP A 253 18.55 -7.02 12.20
N GLY A 254 18.75 -6.89 10.89
CA GLY A 254 17.69 -6.52 9.94
C GLY A 254 17.23 -5.06 10.02
N LYS A 255 17.81 -4.24 10.90
CA LYS A 255 17.47 -2.82 11.05
C LYS A 255 18.49 -1.93 10.36
N MET A 256 17.97 -1.00 9.57
CA MET A 256 18.77 0.11 9.02
C MET A 256 19.18 1.07 10.13
N GLN A 257 20.47 1.34 10.23
CA GLN A 257 21.04 2.45 10.99
C GLN A 257 21.76 3.38 10.02
N ILE A 258 21.55 4.68 10.18
CA ILE A 258 22.15 5.70 9.32
C ILE A 258 23.04 6.58 10.18
N GLY A 259 24.33 6.61 9.87
CA GLY A 259 25.33 7.37 10.63
C GLY A 259 25.28 8.87 10.34
N GLU A 260 25.06 9.25 9.08
CA GLU A 260 25.01 10.65 8.65
C GLU A 260 23.84 10.87 7.68
N LEU A 261 23.00 11.87 8.00
CA LEU A 261 21.88 12.33 7.18
C LEU A 261 22.21 13.71 6.60
N GLN A 262 22.30 13.82 5.28
CA GLN A 262 22.58 15.11 4.62
C GLN A 262 21.26 15.82 4.31
N PHE A 263 20.99 16.96 4.97
CA PHE A 263 19.77 17.73 4.71
C PHE A 263 19.71 18.25 3.27
N VAL A 264 18.62 17.94 2.57
CA VAL A 264 18.39 18.36 1.17
C VAL A 264 17.36 19.49 1.08
N GLY A 265 16.33 19.45 1.92
CA GLY A 265 15.26 20.46 1.88
C GLY A 265 13.91 19.93 2.36
N LYS A 266 12.82 20.59 1.97
CA LYS A 266 11.45 20.13 2.25
C LYS A 266 10.90 19.32 1.07
N PRO A 267 10.12 18.25 1.32
CA PRO A 267 9.46 17.48 0.26
C PRO A 267 8.30 18.28 -0.36
N ASN A 268 7.66 17.69 -1.38
CA ASN A 268 6.43 18.25 -1.96
C ASN A 268 5.36 18.46 -0.87
N ARG A 269 4.71 19.62 -0.87
CA ARG A 269 3.66 20.00 0.11
C ARG A 269 2.46 19.04 0.14
N ALA A 270 2.22 18.28 -0.93
CA ALA A 270 1.15 17.29 -0.97
C ALA A 270 1.45 16.03 -0.14
N ARG A 271 2.71 15.82 0.23
CA ARG A 271 3.16 14.68 1.05
C ARG A 271 2.65 14.83 2.48
N ALA A 272 1.96 13.80 2.98
CA ALA A 272 1.34 13.82 4.30
C ALA A 272 2.15 13.15 5.41
N PHE A 273 3.07 12.25 5.07
CA PHE A 273 3.76 11.41 6.06
C PHE A 273 5.25 11.27 5.71
N ALA A 274 6.07 11.02 6.74
CA ALA A 274 7.43 10.52 6.58
C ALA A 274 7.46 9.17 5.83
N ASP A 275 8.64 8.73 5.41
CA ASP A 275 8.86 7.36 4.95
C ASP A 275 8.78 6.39 6.14
N SER A 276 8.35 5.16 5.89
CA SER A 276 8.43 4.06 6.87
C SER A 276 9.85 3.48 6.88
N HIS A 277 10.20 2.82 7.97
CA HIS A 277 11.45 2.08 8.10
C HIS A 277 11.59 1.00 7.02
N SER A 278 10.53 0.22 6.78
CA SER A 278 10.49 -0.79 5.72
C SER A 278 10.70 -0.18 4.33
N LYS A 279 10.18 1.03 4.06
CA LYS A 279 10.43 1.73 2.79
C LYS A 279 11.89 2.13 2.66
N ALA A 280 12.50 2.63 3.73
CA ALA A 280 13.92 3.00 3.74
C ALA A 280 14.80 1.79 3.43
N LEU A 281 14.54 0.65 4.07
CA LEU A 281 15.21 -0.61 3.79
C LEU A 281 14.99 -1.10 2.35
N PHE A 282 13.75 -1.08 1.87
CA PHE A 282 13.44 -1.51 0.51
C PHE A 282 14.17 -0.69 -0.55
N GLN A 283 14.19 0.64 -0.41
CA GLN A 283 14.89 1.51 -1.36
C GLN A 283 16.41 1.33 -1.30
N TYR A 284 16.97 1.03 -0.13
CA TYR A 284 18.38 0.69 0.00
C TYR A 284 18.68 -0.65 -0.68
N ALA A 285 17.91 -1.70 -0.38
CA ALA A 285 18.04 -3.02 -0.97
C ALA A 285 17.88 -2.99 -2.49
N ALA A 286 16.90 -2.25 -3.02
CA ALA A 286 16.67 -2.09 -4.45
C ALA A 286 17.89 -1.53 -5.21
N ARG A 287 18.74 -0.75 -4.54
CA ARG A 287 19.97 -0.18 -5.12
C ARG A 287 21.19 -1.12 -5.04
N HIS A 288 21.13 -2.16 -4.19
CA HIS A 288 22.28 -2.98 -3.83
C HIS A 288 22.02 -4.47 -4.09
N VAL A 289 21.12 -5.05 -3.32
CA VAL A 289 20.76 -6.47 -3.35
C VAL A 289 19.23 -6.58 -3.20
N PRO A 290 18.46 -6.45 -4.29
CA PRO A 290 17.00 -6.53 -4.23
C PRO A 290 16.52 -7.94 -3.95
N LEU A 291 15.41 -8.06 -3.22
CA LEU A 291 14.60 -9.28 -3.19
C LEU A 291 14.00 -9.52 -4.59
N ARG A 292 14.33 -10.65 -5.21
CA ARG A 292 13.91 -10.99 -6.57
C ARG A 292 12.67 -11.87 -6.55
N ILE A 293 11.96 -11.91 -7.68
CA ILE A 293 10.82 -12.82 -7.85
C ILE A 293 11.21 -14.30 -7.61
N ASN A 294 12.43 -14.70 -7.96
CA ASN A 294 12.91 -16.06 -7.74
C ASN A 294 13.08 -16.39 -6.25
N ASP A 295 13.36 -15.40 -5.40
CA ASP A 295 13.45 -15.59 -3.95
C ASP A 295 12.05 -15.86 -3.37
N LEU A 296 11.02 -15.17 -3.88
CA LEU A 296 9.62 -15.44 -3.53
C LEU A 296 9.18 -16.83 -3.99
N VAL A 297 9.57 -17.24 -5.20
CA VAL A 297 9.31 -18.59 -5.73
C VAL A 297 9.98 -19.66 -4.86
N ALA A 298 11.24 -19.44 -4.46
CA ALA A 298 11.96 -20.37 -3.59
C ALA A 298 11.31 -20.47 -2.20
N SER A 299 10.82 -19.35 -1.64
CA SER A 299 10.07 -19.33 -0.38
C SER A 299 8.79 -20.17 -0.47
N ILE A 300 7.99 -20.00 -1.53
CA ILE A 300 6.76 -20.78 -1.75
C ILE A 300 7.08 -22.29 -1.85
N GLN A 301 8.11 -22.65 -2.61
CA GLN A 301 8.53 -24.06 -2.77
C GLN A 301 8.97 -24.67 -1.44
N SER A 302 9.71 -23.92 -0.63
CA SER A 302 10.20 -24.39 0.67
C SER A 302 9.05 -24.64 1.64
N ASN A 303 8.06 -23.74 1.69
CA ASN A 303 6.87 -23.92 2.54
C ASN A 303 6.04 -25.15 2.15
N ASN A 304 5.91 -25.44 0.86
CA ASN A 304 5.18 -26.62 0.40
C ASN A 304 5.88 -27.93 0.82
N MET A 305 7.21 -27.99 0.77
CA MET A 305 7.98 -29.16 1.23
C MET A 305 7.84 -29.38 2.75
N GLU A 306 7.83 -28.31 3.54
CA GLU A 306 7.60 -28.39 4.99
C GLU A 306 6.22 -28.99 5.29
N LEU A 307 5.17 -28.52 4.61
CA LEU A 307 3.81 -29.02 4.77
C LEU A 307 3.70 -30.53 4.44
N GLU A 308 4.28 -30.95 3.31
CA GLU A 308 4.30 -32.37 2.91
C GLU A 308 5.04 -33.23 3.95
N SER A 309 6.13 -32.74 4.54
CA SER A 309 6.88 -33.48 5.55
C SER A 309 6.09 -33.66 6.86
N THR A 310 5.37 -32.62 7.31
CA THR A 310 4.55 -32.70 8.53
C THR A 310 3.32 -33.60 8.36
N ASP A 311 2.74 -33.65 7.17
CA ASP A 311 1.59 -34.53 6.89
C ASP A 311 1.97 -36.01 6.87
N VAL A 312 3.23 -36.33 6.54
CA VAL A 312 3.76 -37.70 6.59
C VAL A 312 4.06 -38.12 8.03
N GLU A 313 4.62 -37.24 8.86
CA GLU A 313 4.92 -37.55 10.27
C GLU A 313 3.66 -37.72 11.14
N MET A 314 2.53 -37.10 10.79
CA MET A 314 1.26 -37.28 11.52
C MET A 314 0.47 -38.55 11.14
N GLN A 315 0.97 -39.33 10.17
CA GLN A 315 0.35 -40.59 9.73
C GLN A 315 1.00 -41.86 10.31
N ASP A 316 2.08 -41.70 11.10
CA ASP A 316 2.77 -42.77 11.85
C ASP A 316 2.42 -42.77 13.34
#